data_AF-A0A9D1W362-F1
#
_entry.id   AF-A0A9D1W362-F1
#
_cell.length_a   1.000
_cell.length_b   1.000
_cell.length_c   1.000
_cell.angle_alpha   90.00
_cell.angle_beta   90.00
_cell.angle_gamma   90.00
#
_symmetry.space_group_name_H-M   'P 1'
#
loop_
_entity.id
_entity.type
_entity.pdbx_description
1 polymer ?
#
loop_
_entity_poly.entity_id
_entity_poly.type
_entity_poly.pdbx_seq_one_letter_code
_entity_poly.pdbx_strand_id
1 'polypeptide(L)'
;MDYGRRGDSLFALAFRKKEDTKELYRALCAAWESGAFGESADLGGSAAFGRSPAFEARGDFGGSSPRREVTAASAGEELWLETDGEALVVTAWANLCALPSGPPTGKLLDLAAGTGGFPGNLGGRRCRRALLYSGSALEPERRDISLSALEPERRGISPSGLEAAVFNIGEGRNAGLLADCRKLREYARLIDRVKGELALDAYPVRAVKRAVGWALTAGVLEELLRSRGDEVREILLREYEAESSVVREK
;
A
#
# COMPACT_ATOMS: atom_id res chain seq x y z
N MET A 1 -5.77 -23.66 25.42
CA MET A 1 -5.61 -23.91 23.96
C MET A 1 -4.86 -22.72 23.40
N ASP A 2 -3.54 -22.85 23.27
CA ASP A 2 -2.67 -21.84 22.68
C ASP A 2 -2.92 -21.80 21.17
N TYR A 3 -3.64 -20.77 20.71
CA TYR A 3 -3.64 -20.41 19.30
C TYR A 3 -2.33 -19.68 19.02
N GLY A 4 -1.37 -20.39 18.45
CA GLY A 4 -0.05 -19.86 18.07
C GLY A 4 -0.15 -18.51 17.36
N ARG A 5 0.78 -17.59 17.66
CA ARG A 5 0.91 -16.21 17.16
C ARG A 5 0.08 -15.92 15.89
N ARG A 6 -1.20 -15.61 16.07
CA ARG A 6 -2.09 -14.99 15.07
C ARG A 6 -1.69 -13.52 15.00
N GLY A 7 -1.16 -13.03 13.88
CA GLY A 7 -0.78 -11.61 13.86
C GLY A 7 -0.41 -10.97 12.53
N ASP A 8 -0.02 -11.72 11.49
CA ASP A 8 0.49 -11.07 10.29
C ASP A 8 -0.57 -11.09 9.16
N SER A 9 -0.77 -9.94 8.52
CA SER A 9 -1.55 -9.81 7.28
C SER A 9 -0.76 -10.37 6.09
N LEU A 10 -1.43 -10.64 4.97
CA LEU A 10 -0.71 -11.08 3.76
C LEU A 10 0.33 -10.04 3.32
N PHE A 11 0.01 -8.76 3.50
CA PHE A 11 0.92 -7.66 3.21
C PHE A 11 2.18 -7.72 4.09
N ALA A 12 2.04 -7.86 5.41
CA ALA A 12 3.17 -7.99 6.31
C ALA A 12 4.02 -9.24 5.99
N LEU A 13 3.39 -10.36 5.61
CA LEU A 13 4.10 -11.55 5.14
C LEU A 13 4.88 -11.32 3.85
N ALA A 14 4.32 -10.58 2.89
CA ALA A 14 4.97 -10.29 1.62
C ALA A 14 6.23 -9.43 1.81
N PHE A 15 6.20 -8.46 2.72
CA PHE A 15 7.29 -7.49 2.95
C PHE A 15 8.16 -7.82 4.18
N ARG A 16 8.42 -9.11 4.45
CA ARG A 16 9.33 -9.50 5.55
C ARG A 16 10.81 -9.33 5.22
N LYS A 17 11.20 -9.36 3.94
CA LYS A 17 12.60 -9.24 3.52
C LYS A 17 13.02 -7.78 3.50
N LYS A 18 14.23 -7.49 4.01
CA LYS A 18 14.76 -6.11 4.08
C LYS A 18 14.83 -5.46 2.69
N GLU A 19 15.10 -6.25 1.65
CA GLU A 19 15.20 -5.79 0.26
C GLU A 19 13.85 -5.35 -0.30
N ASP A 20 12.82 -6.20 -0.16
CA ASP A 20 11.44 -5.93 -0.61
C ASP A 20 10.91 -4.65 0.07
N THR A 21 11.22 -4.48 1.35
CA THR A 21 10.80 -3.34 2.14
C THR A 21 11.51 -2.04 1.76
N LYS A 22 12.80 -2.10 1.42
CA LYS A 22 13.55 -0.95 0.90
C LYS A 22 13.03 -0.51 -0.46
N GLU A 23 12.69 -1.45 -1.33
CA GLU A 23 12.09 -1.16 -2.64
C GLU A 23 10.73 -0.47 -2.46
N LEU A 24 9.88 -1.01 -1.59
CA LEU A 24 8.59 -0.40 -1.25
C LEU A 24 8.74 1.03 -0.71
N TYR A 25 9.66 1.25 0.24
CA TYR A 25 9.92 2.59 0.79
C TYR A 25 10.27 3.60 -0.32
N ARG A 26 11.21 3.25 -1.20
CA ARG A 26 11.64 4.13 -2.30
C ARG A 26 10.50 4.43 -3.26
N ALA A 27 9.76 3.40 -3.66
CA ALA A 27 8.66 3.54 -4.60
C ALA A 27 7.54 4.42 -4.02
N LEU A 28 7.20 4.26 -2.73
CA LEU A 28 6.23 5.10 -2.05
C LEU A 28 6.71 6.54 -1.87
N CYS A 29 7.98 6.78 -1.52
CA CYS A 29 8.51 8.14 -1.44
C CYS A 29 8.48 8.83 -2.81
N ALA A 30 8.88 8.14 -3.88
CA ALA A 30 8.81 8.67 -5.23
C ALA A 30 7.37 8.98 -5.66
N ALA A 31 6.43 8.06 -5.40
CA ALA A 31 5.01 8.29 -5.66
C ALA A 31 4.47 9.48 -4.85
N TRP A 32 4.94 9.66 -3.61
CA TRP A 32 4.53 10.77 -2.76
C TRP A 32 5.02 12.13 -3.27
N GLU A 33 6.26 12.17 -3.76
CA GLU A 33 6.91 13.38 -4.29
C GLU A 33 6.43 13.75 -5.70
N SER A 34 6.08 12.75 -6.52
CA SER A 34 5.51 12.96 -7.86
C SER A 34 4.11 13.58 -7.86
N GLY A 35 3.45 13.63 -6.70
CA GLY A 35 2.08 14.13 -6.51
C GLY A 35 1.85 15.63 -6.67
N ALA A 36 2.73 16.38 -7.35
CA ALA A 36 2.48 17.76 -7.79
C ALA A 36 1.61 17.84 -9.06
N PHE A 37 0.73 16.86 -9.30
CA PHE A 37 -0.21 16.85 -10.42
C PHE A 37 -1.64 16.71 -9.93
N GLY A 38 -2.17 17.83 -9.44
CA GLY A 38 -3.59 18.11 -9.52
C GLY A 38 -3.82 19.07 -10.68
N GLU A 39 -4.26 18.58 -11.82
CA GLU A 39 -5.17 19.36 -12.67
C GLU A 39 -5.96 18.45 -13.59
N SER A 40 -7.28 18.63 -13.50
CA SER A 40 -8.28 18.18 -14.45
C SER A 40 -7.83 18.51 -15.88
N ALA A 41 -7.60 17.51 -16.72
CA ALA A 41 -7.59 17.72 -18.16
C ALA A 41 -9.01 17.44 -18.68
N ASP A 42 -9.83 18.49 -18.64
CA ASP A 42 -10.98 18.63 -19.50
C ASP A 42 -10.54 18.43 -20.96
N LEU A 43 -11.22 17.52 -21.65
CA LEU A 43 -11.08 17.33 -23.08
C LEU A 43 -11.73 18.51 -23.81
N GLY A 44 -10.92 19.41 -24.37
CA GLY A 44 -11.40 20.34 -25.37
C GLY A 44 -10.42 21.47 -25.69
N GLY A 45 -9.66 21.35 -26.76
CA GLY A 45 -8.95 22.51 -27.32
C GLY A 45 -7.74 22.20 -28.17
N SER A 46 -7.97 21.97 -29.46
CA SER A 46 -6.97 21.96 -30.53
C SER A 46 -6.23 23.30 -30.64
N ALA A 47 -4.89 23.30 -30.65
CA ALA A 47 -4.07 24.17 -31.51
C ALA A 47 -2.57 23.80 -31.54
N ALA A 48 -2.15 23.31 -32.70
CA ALA A 48 -0.89 23.51 -33.44
C ALA A 48 0.37 24.17 -32.81
N PHE A 49 1.49 23.49 -33.08
CA PHE A 49 2.80 23.97 -33.55
C PHE A 49 3.80 24.71 -32.63
N GLY A 50 5.02 24.16 -32.58
CA GLY A 50 6.25 24.89 -32.24
C GLY A 50 7.45 23.95 -31.99
N ARG A 51 8.28 23.72 -33.02
CA ARG A 51 9.55 22.96 -32.93
C ARG A 51 10.65 23.79 -32.22
N SER A 52 11.34 23.16 -31.25
CA SER A 52 12.80 23.20 -30.95
C SER A 52 13.52 24.55 -30.71
N PRO A 53 14.59 24.63 -29.88
CA PRO A 53 15.76 23.74 -29.98
C PRO A 53 16.35 23.20 -28.66
N ALA A 54 17.25 22.24 -28.88
CA ALA A 54 18.05 21.51 -27.91
C ALA A 54 18.77 22.41 -26.91
N PHE A 55 18.71 22.04 -25.63
CA PHE A 55 19.62 22.51 -24.62
C PHE A 55 20.50 21.34 -24.19
N GLU A 56 21.78 21.41 -24.57
CA GLU A 56 22.82 20.52 -24.09
C GLU A 56 22.93 20.63 -22.56
N ALA A 57 22.66 19.55 -21.84
CA ALA A 57 23.03 19.41 -20.44
C ALA A 57 24.20 18.43 -20.34
N ARG A 58 25.42 18.95 -20.55
CA ARG A 58 26.61 18.36 -19.93
C ARG A 58 26.62 18.81 -18.47
N GLY A 59 26.25 17.90 -17.59
CA GLY A 59 26.30 18.09 -16.14
C GLY A 59 26.50 16.74 -15.49
N ASP A 60 27.74 16.49 -15.09
CA ASP A 60 28.25 15.33 -14.39
C ASP A 60 27.45 15.08 -13.10
N PHE A 61 26.56 14.08 -13.07
CA PHE A 61 25.90 13.61 -11.85
C PHE A 61 26.64 12.39 -11.27
N GLY A 62 27.93 12.59 -10.99
CA GLY A 62 28.67 11.83 -10.01
C GLY A 62 28.26 12.26 -8.60
N GLY A 63 27.03 11.92 -8.20
CA GLY A 63 26.48 12.21 -6.88
C GLY A 63 25.68 11.02 -6.39
N SER A 64 26.39 10.00 -5.88
CA SER A 64 25.77 8.95 -5.09
C SER A 64 25.13 9.60 -3.87
N SER A 65 23.83 9.93 -3.94
CA SER A 65 23.02 10.22 -2.75
C SER A 65 23.33 9.12 -1.73
N PRO A 66 23.76 9.47 -0.50
CA PRO A 66 24.12 8.46 0.49
C PRO A 66 22.92 7.52 0.62
N ARG A 67 23.15 6.22 0.44
CA ARG A 67 22.12 5.19 0.57
C ARG A 67 21.57 5.29 1.99
N ARG A 68 20.51 6.07 2.19
CA ARG A 68 19.81 6.18 3.48
C ARG A 68 19.47 4.77 3.90
N GLU A 69 19.97 4.35 5.06
CA GLU A 69 19.67 3.04 5.56
C GLU A 69 18.22 3.04 6.04
N VAL A 70 17.38 2.24 5.37
CA VAL A 70 15.99 2.04 5.78
C VAL A 70 15.96 0.92 6.81
N THR A 71 15.50 1.24 8.02
CA THR A 71 15.12 0.26 9.04
C THR A 71 13.64 -0.06 8.88
N ALA A 72 13.30 -1.33 9.07
CA ALA A 72 11.94 -1.82 8.90
C ALA A 72 11.52 -2.68 10.09
N ALA A 73 10.30 -2.48 10.56
CA ALA A 73 9.67 -3.31 11.57
C ALA A 73 8.22 -3.60 11.18
N SER A 74 7.72 -4.79 11.50
CA SER A 74 6.31 -5.15 11.32
C SER A 74 5.63 -5.22 12.69
N ALA A 75 4.46 -4.58 12.81
CA ALA A 75 3.62 -4.65 13.99
C ALA A 75 2.18 -4.93 13.56
N GLY A 76 1.74 -6.18 13.66
CA GLY A 76 0.44 -6.62 13.18
C GLY A 76 0.28 -6.45 11.67
N GLU A 77 -0.67 -5.61 11.24
CA GLU A 77 -0.92 -5.32 9.82
C GLU A 77 -0.08 -4.15 9.27
N GLU A 78 0.76 -3.55 10.12
CA GLU A 78 1.51 -2.34 9.81
C GLU A 78 2.98 -2.64 9.55
N LEU A 79 3.52 -1.96 8.55
CA LEU A 79 4.93 -1.93 8.24
C LEU A 79 5.48 -0.53 8.53
N TRP A 80 6.43 -0.48 9.45
CA TRP A 80 7.10 0.72 9.90
C TRP A 80 8.44 0.84 9.20
N LEU A 81 8.64 1.93 8.46
CA LEU A 81 9.80 2.20 7.63
C LEU A 81 10.44 3.49 8.11
N GLU A 82 11.68 3.44 8.58
CA GLU A 82 12.36 4.61 9.11
C GLU A 82 13.68 4.87 8.39
N THR A 83 14.01 6.16 8.30
CA THR A 83 15.31 6.68 7.90
C THR A 83 15.71 7.80 8.88
N ASP A 84 16.94 8.31 8.76
CA ASP A 84 17.51 9.32 9.67
C ASP A 84 16.65 10.59 9.87
N GLY A 85 15.69 10.88 8.99
CA GLY A 85 14.83 12.07 9.10
C GLY A 85 13.33 11.86 8.86
N GLU A 86 12.91 10.66 8.44
CA GLU A 86 11.52 10.40 8.03
C GLU A 86 11.05 9.01 8.47
N ALA A 87 9.82 8.95 8.95
CA ALA A 87 9.10 7.71 9.25
C ALA A 87 7.93 7.55 8.28
N LEU A 88 7.75 6.36 7.73
CA LEU A 88 6.64 5.99 6.87
C LEU A 88 5.98 4.74 7.45
N VAL A 89 4.72 4.86 7.83
CA VAL A 89 3.89 3.73 8.28
C VAL A 89 3.00 3.31 7.12
N VAL A 90 3.07 2.05 6.73
CA VAL A 90 2.32 1.50 5.61
C VAL A 90 1.42 0.39 6.09
N THR A 91 0.16 0.41 5.68
CA THR A 91 -0.74 -0.73 5.80
C THR A 91 -1.45 -0.96 4.48
N ALA A 92 -2.07 -2.12 4.32
CA ALA A 92 -2.78 -2.49 3.12
C ALA A 92 -4.19 -2.99 3.43
N TRP A 93 -5.12 -2.69 2.53
CA TRP A 93 -6.48 -3.21 2.53
C TRP A 93 -6.78 -3.85 1.18
N ALA A 94 -7.00 -5.16 1.20
CA ALA A 94 -7.17 -5.97 0.00
C ALA A 94 -8.54 -5.79 -0.68
N ASN A 95 -9.60 -5.44 0.07
CA ASN A 95 -10.95 -5.31 -0.47
C ASN A 95 -11.38 -6.56 -1.27
N LEU A 96 -11.17 -7.73 -0.68
CA LEU A 96 -11.48 -9.05 -1.26
C LEU A 96 -12.96 -9.20 -1.61
N CYS A 97 -13.85 -8.55 -0.85
CA CYS A 97 -15.29 -8.52 -1.12
C CYS A 97 -15.70 -7.47 -2.19
N ALA A 98 -14.76 -6.69 -2.74
CA ALA A 98 -15.02 -5.63 -3.71
C ALA A 98 -16.11 -4.63 -3.24
N LEU A 99 -16.01 -4.19 -1.99
CA LEU A 99 -16.99 -3.30 -1.37
C LEU A 99 -17.00 -1.92 -2.06
N PRO A 100 -18.19 -1.32 -2.26
CA PRO A 100 -18.32 0.00 -2.88
C PRO A 100 -18.04 1.17 -1.92
N SER A 101 -17.82 0.89 -0.62
CA SER A 101 -17.63 1.90 0.42
C SER A 101 -16.30 2.67 0.34
N GLY A 102 -15.49 2.40 -0.69
CA GLY A 102 -14.14 2.95 -0.80
C GLY A 102 -13.18 2.42 0.27
N PRO A 103 -11.97 2.99 0.36
CA PRO A 103 -10.96 2.58 1.35
C PRO A 103 -11.42 2.89 2.79
N PRO A 104 -11.13 2.02 3.77
CA PRO A 104 -11.43 2.29 5.18
C PRO A 104 -10.42 3.30 5.75
N THR A 105 -10.62 4.59 5.47
CA THR A 105 -9.71 5.68 5.88
C THR A 105 -9.58 5.80 7.39
N GLY A 106 -10.55 5.29 8.17
CA GLY A 106 -10.44 5.19 9.64
C GLY A 106 -9.22 4.38 10.09
N LYS A 107 -8.79 3.37 9.32
CA LYS A 107 -7.56 2.63 9.63
C LYS A 107 -6.32 3.53 9.68
N LEU A 108 -6.28 4.62 8.90
CA LEU A 108 -5.16 5.59 8.94
C LEU A 108 -5.07 6.35 10.27
N LEU A 109 -6.15 6.39 11.06
CA LEU A 109 -6.15 6.96 12.41
C LEU A 109 -5.59 5.98 13.42
N ASP A 110 -6.00 4.72 13.30
CA ASP A 110 -5.56 3.63 14.18
C ASP A 110 -4.07 3.36 14.01
N LEU A 111 -3.52 3.61 12.80
CA LEU A 111 -2.10 3.71 12.54
C LEU A 111 -1.47 4.70 13.53
N ALA A 112 -0.71 4.19 14.50
CA ALA A 112 -0.08 4.92 15.60
C ALA A 112 -0.99 5.42 16.75
N ALA A 113 -2.22 4.94 16.90
CA ALA A 113 -2.98 5.13 18.14
C ALA A 113 -2.54 4.19 19.29
N GLY A 114 -1.81 3.12 18.97
CA GLY A 114 -1.41 2.06 19.91
C GLY A 114 0.04 2.08 20.43
N THR A 115 0.84 3.11 20.18
CA THR A 115 2.29 3.04 20.47
C THR A 115 2.65 3.34 21.93
N GLY A 116 2.43 2.37 22.80
CA GLY A 116 3.25 2.13 23.99
C GLY A 116 4.59 1.45 23.64
N GLY A 117 5.21 1.81 22.52
CA GLY A 117 6.37 1.05 22.01
C GLY A 117 6.94 1.57 20.70
N PHE A 118 7.64 2.69 20.80
CA PHE A 118 8.87 3.01 20.06
C PHE A 118 8.84 3.29 18.53
N PRO A 119 9.68 4.25 18.06
CA PRO A 119 10.33 5.31 18.84
C PRO A 119 9.31 6.45 18.95
N GLY A 120 8.59 6.60 20.07
CA GLY A 120 9.25 7.00 21.30
C GLY A 120 10.15 8.21 21.01
N ASN A 121 9.55 9.35 20.65
CA ASN A 121 10.19 10.59 20.23
C ASN A 121 10.51 10.69 18.72
N LEU A 122 9.48 11.07 17.95
CA LEU A 122 9.64 11.49 16.57
C LEU A 122 10.55 12.72 16.42
N GLY A 123 10.90 13.46 17.49
CA GLY A 123 12.01 14.44 17.47
C GLY A 123 11.94 15.47 16.34
N GLY A 124 10.73 15.85 15.90
CA GLY A 124 10.53 16.76 14.75
C GLY A 124 10.68 16.13 13.36
N ARG A 125 10.77 14.81 13.26
CA ARG A 125 10.83 14.06 11.99
C ARG A 125 9.50 14.10 11.25
N ARG A 126 9.55 14.15 9.91
CA ARG A 126 8.35 14.02 9.08
C ARG A 126 7.82 12.59 9.18
N CYS A 127 6.51 12.46 9.41
CA CYS A 127 5.84 11.17 9.51
C CYS A 127 4.76 11.08 8.42
N ARG A 128 4.82 10.02 7.63
CA ARG A 128 3.86 9.74 6.55
C ARG A 128 3.11 8.46 6.86
N ARG A 129 1.82 8.42 6.53
CA ARG A 129 0.97 7.22 6.65
C ARG A 129 0.40 6.86 5.29
N ALA A 130 0.73 5.68 4.78
CA ALA A 130 0.20 5.16 3.53
C ALA A 130 -0.80 4.04 3.79
N LEU A 131 -1.99 4.14 3.19
CA LEU A 131 -2.90 3.01 3.04
C LEU A 131 -2.86 2.55 1.58
N LEU A 132 -2.38 1.34 1.35
CA LEU A 132 -2.45 0.68 0.05
C LEU A 132 -3.81 0.03 -0.09
N TYR A 133 -4.60 0.46 -1.06
CA TYR A 133 -5.97 0.00 -1.24
C TYR A 133 -6.10 -0.70 -2.58
N SER A 134 -6.50 -1.97 -2.61
CA SER A 134 -6.86 -2.66 -3.86
C SER A 134 -8.31 -2.35 -4.23
N GLY A 135 -8.52 -1.11 -4.68
CA GLY A 135 -9.82 -0.57 -5.06
C GLY A 135 -10.27 -1.00 -6.45
N SER A 136 -11.39 -0.40 -6.90
CA SER A 136 -11.79 -0.47 -8.30
C SER A 136 -11.03 0.56 -9.13
N ALA A 137 -11.09 0.44 -10.46
CA ALA A 137 -10.59 1.46 -11.35
C ALA A 137 -11.37 2.80 -11.24
N LEU A 138 -12.56 2.86 -10.63
CA LEU A 138 -13.28 4.13 -10.47
C LEU A 138 -12.70 5.01 -9.35
N GLU A 139 -11.97 4.40 -8.41
CA GLU A 139 -11.34 5.11 -7.30
C GLU A 139 -10.07 5.83 -7.78
N PRO A 140 -9.78 7.05 -7.25
CA PRO A 140 -8.61 7.83 -7.66
C PRO A 140 -7.31 7.08 -7.37
N GLU A 141 -6.25 7.37 -8.14
CA GLU A 141 -4.94 6.77 -7.90
C GLU A 141 -4.37 7.15 -6.53
N ARG A 142 -4.57 8.40 -6.12
CA ARG A 142 -4.15 8.91 -4.82
C ARG A 142 -5.26 9.74 -4.19
N ARG A 143 -5.46 9.58 -2.88
CA ARG A 143 -6.31 10.44 -2.06
C ARG A 143 -5.51 10.90 -0.85
N ASP A 144 -5.17 12.19 -0.80
CA ASP A 144 -4.59 12.78 0.39
C ASP A 144 -5.65 12.94 1.48
N ILE A 145 -5.27 12.58 2.71
CA ILE A 145 -6.16 12.54 3.86
C ILE A 145 -5.70 13.58 4.87
N SER A 146 -6.56 14.56 5.13
CA SER A 146 -6.35 15.49 6.23
C SER A 146 -6.66 14.78 7.55
N LEU A 147 -5.62 14.47 8.33
CA LEU A 147 -5.80 13.79 9.62
C LEU A 147 -6.53 14.67 10.64
N SER A 148 -6.41 16.00 10.55
CA SER A 148 -7.21 16.93 11.36
C SER A 148 -8.71 16.87 11.07
N ALA A 149 -9.11 16.41 9.87
CA ALA A 149 -10.51 16.18 9.54
C ALA A 149 -11.04 14.85 10.08
N LEU A 150 -10.14 13.89 10.34
CA LEU A 150 -10.46 12.59 10.89
C LEU A 150 -10.42 12.55 12.44
N GLU A 151 -9.63 13.42 13.09
CA GLU A 151 -9.59 13.59 14.55
C GLU A 151 -9.80 15.06 14.99
N PRO A 152 -11.05 15.56 15.04
CA PRO A 152 -11.34 16.92 15.48
C PRO A 152 -10.99 17.17 16.96
N GLU A 153 -10.96 16.12 17.79
CA GLU A 153 -10.64 16.14 19.23
C GLU A 153 -9.12 16.26 19.49
N ARG A 154 -8.26 15.89 18.52
CA ARG A 154 -6.79 16.02 18.62
C ARG A 154 -6.24 17.35 18.10
N ARG A 155 -7.09 18.38 18.07
CA ARG A 155 -6.72 19.79 17.81
C ARG A 155 -5.78 20.29 18.92
N GLY A 156 -4.50 20.01 18.79
CA GLY A 156 -3.48 20.38 19.79
C GLY A 156 -2.12 19.73 19.55
N ILE A 157 -2.06 18.64 18.77
CA ILE A 157 -0.80 18.18 18.18
C ILE A 157 -0.56 19.05 16.94
N SER A 158 0.52 19.84 16.92
CA SER A 158 0.85 20.70 15.78
C SER A 158 0.77 19.90 14.46
N PRO A 159 -0.12 20.25 13.52
CA PRO A 159 -0.33 19.53 12.25
C PRO A 159 0.87 19.56 11.29
N SER A 160 1.94 20.27 11.65
CA SER A 160 3.11 20.47 10.80
C SER A 160 4.00 19.23 10.79
N GLY A 161 3.67 18.24 9.97
CA GLY A 161 4.59 17.14 9.64
C GLY A 161 3.99 15.74 9.57
N LEU A 162 2.69 15.58 9.82
CA LEU A 162 2.00 14.30 9.68
C LEU A 162 1.12 14.31 8.41
N GLU A 163 1.55 13.57 7.39
CA GLU A 163 0.85 13.47 6.11
C GLU A 163 0.25 12.05 5.99
N ALA A 164 -0.98 11.93 5.46
CA ALA A 164 -1.60 10.63 5.20
C ALA A 164 -2.15 10.59 3.78
N ALA A 165 -1.98 9.45 3.11
CA ALA A 165 -2.49 9.24 1.77
C ALA A 165 -2.95 7.81 1.57
N VAL A 166 -3.99 7.64 0.76
CA VAL A 166 -4.42 6.35 0.21
C VAL A 166 -3.90 6.23 -1.21
N PHE A 167 -3.25 5.10 -1.52
CA PHE A 167 -2.80 4.76 -2.88
C PHE A 167 -3.62 3.59 -3.40
N ASN A 168 -4.32 3.79 -4.51
CA ASN A 168 -5.08 2.72 -5.16
C ASN A 168 -4.16 1.82 -5.98
N ILE A 169 -3.89 0.62 -5.49
CA ILE A 169 -3.04 -0.38 -6.14
C ILE A 169 -3.85 -1.44 -6.89
N GLY A 170 -5.15 -1.23 -7.08
CA GLY A 170 -6.00 -2.12 -7.87
C GLY A 170 -5.60 -2.14 -9.34
N GLU A 171 -6.19 -3.06 -10.09
CA GLU A 171 -5.91 -3.26 -11.51
C GLU A 171 -5.94 -1.95 -12.32
N GLY A 172 -4.85 -1.69 -13.05
CA GLY A 172 -4.70 -0.53 -13.93
C GLY A 172 -4.40 0.81 -13.22
N ARG A 173 -4.16 0.80 -11.90
CA ARG A 173 -3.90 2.01 -11.09
C ARG A 173 -2.47 2.05 -10.55
N ASN A 174 -1.94 3.26 -10.35
CA ASN A 174 -0.59 3.49 -9.80
C ASN A 174 0.50 2.70 -10.54
N ALA A 175 0.42 2.65 -11.88
CA ALA A 175 1.31 1.83 -12.70
C ALA A 175 2.80 2.16 -12.49
N GLY A 176 3.14 3.42 -12.22
CA GLY A 176 4.51 3.84 -11.86
C GLY A 176 4.97 3.23 -10.53
N LEU A 177 4.18 3.38 -9.46
CA LEU A 177 4.46 2.77 -8.14
C LEU A 177 4.60 1.24 -8.24
N LEU A 178 3.73 0.58 -9.02
CA LEU A 178 3.80 -0.86 -9.25
C LEU A 178 4.97 -1.25 -10.18
N ALA A 179 5.42 -0.37 -11.07
CA ALA A 179 6.62 -0.60 -11.88
C ALA A 179 7.88 -0.57 -11.00
N ASP A 180 7.94 0.42 -10.10
CA ASP A 180 9.06 0.70 -9.19
C ASP A 180 9.16 -0.26 -7.99
N CYS A 181 8.07 -0.99 -7.68
CA CYS A 181 8.07 -2.03 -6.66
C CYS A 181 7.51 -3.34 -7.20
N ARG A 182 8.41 -4.26 -7.60
CA ARG A 182 8.05 -5.58 -8.13
C ARG A 182 7.18 -6.35 -7.13
N LYS A 183 7.56 -6.37 -5.86
CA LYS A 183 6.85 -7.14 -4.83
C LYS A 183 5.42 -6.64 -4.63
N LEU A 184 5.22 -5.32 -4.65
CA LEU A 184 3.90 -4.70 -4.55
C LEU A 184 3.03 -5.03 -5.76
N ARG A 185 3.61 -5.03 -6.96
CA ARG A 185 2.92 -5.46 -8.18
C ARG A 185 2.48 -6.91 -8.13
N GLU A 186 3.33 -7.82 -7.64
CA GLU A 186 2.95 -9.22 -7.45
C GLU A 186 1.84 -9.36 -6.40
N TYR A 187 1.94 -8.62 -5.28
CA TYR A 187 0.88 -8.56 -4.27
C TYR A 187 -0.47 -8.11 -4.86
N ALA A 188 -0.50 -6.96 -5.55
CA ALA A 188 -1.72 -6.44 -6.18
C ALA A 188 -2.35 -7.44 -7.15
N ARG A 189 -1.55 -8.08 -8.01
CA ARG A 189 -2.03 -9.10 -8.96
C ARG A 189 -2.63 -10.33 -8.27
N LEU A 190 -2.05 -10.77 -7.14
CA LEU A 190 -2.63 -11.87 -6.38
C LEU A 190 -3.99 -11.46 -5.80
N ILE A 191 -4.09 -10.27 -5.20
CA ILE A 191 -5.34 -9.77 -4.61
C ILE A 191 -6.44 -9.65 -5.67
N ASP A 192 -6.15 -9.05 -6.82
CA ASP A 192 -7.13 -8.93 -7.91
C ASP A 192 -7.57 -10.29 -8.45
N ARG A 193 -6.64 -11.27 -8.54
CA ARG A 193 -7.02 -12.64 -8.91
C ARG A 193 -7.94 -13.27 -7.87
N VAL A 194 -7.63 -13.14 -6.58
CA VAL A 194 -8.46 -13.68 -5.49
C VAL A 194 -9.85 -13.05 -5.52
N LYS A 195 -9.96 -11.72 -5.69
CA LYS A 195 -11.23 -11.00 -5.86
C LYS A 195 -12.06 -11.56 -7.00
N GLY A 196 -11.46 -11.73 -8.19
CA GLY A 196 -12.15 -12.30 -9.34
C GLY A 196 -12.62 -13.73 -9.12
N GLU A 197 -11.82 -14.57 -8.45
CA GLU A 197 -12.18 -15.95 -8.13
C GLU A 197 -13.31 -16.03 -7.09
N LEU A 198 -13.29 -15.15 -6.08
CA LEU A 198 -14.34 -15.05 -5.06
C LEU A 198 -15.67 -14.54 -5.63
N ALA A 199 -15.62 -13.63 -6.61
CA ALA A 199 -16.82 -13.14 -7.29
C ALA A 199 -17.50 -14.22 -8.15
N LEU A 200 -16.74 -15.21 -8.63
CA LEU A 200 -17.23 -16.28 -9.51
C LEU A 200 -17.63 -17.57 -8.76
N ASP A 201 -17.26 -17.72 -7.49
CA ASP A 201 -17.37 -18.97 -6.77
C ASP A 201 -18.01 -18.79 -5.39
N ALA A 202 -19.10 -19.51 -5.14
CA ALA A 202 -19.80 -19.50 -3.86
C ALA A 202 -18.99 -20.14 -2.71
N TYR A 203 -17.86 -20.80 -3.00
CA TYR A 203 -17.02 -21.47 -2.02
C TYR A 203 -15.65 -20.78 -1.89
N PRO A 204 -15.45 -19.89 -0.89
CA PRO A 204 -14.22 -19.08 -0.74
C PRO A 204 -12.94 -19.92 -0.67
N VAL A 205 -12.98 -21.06 0.02
CA VAL A 205 -11.83 -21.99 0.14
C VAL A 205 -11.36 -22.46 -1.23
N ARG A 206 -12.29 -22.78 -2.13
CA ARG A 206 -11.99 -23.23 -3.48
C ARG A 206 -11.48 -22.08 -4.34
N ALA A 207 -12.12 -20.91 -4.27
CA ALA A 207 -11.71 -19.70 -4.97
C ALA A 207 -10.25 -19.31 -4.63
N VAL A 208 -9.94 -19.21 -3.34
CA VAL A 208 -8.59 -18.88 -2.84
C VAL A 208 -7.57 -19.94 -3.29
N LYS A 209 -7.92 -21.23 -3.24
CA LYS A 209 -7.04 -22.31 -3.73
C LYS A 209 -6.75 -22.18 -5.23
N ARG A 210 -7.75 -21.85 -6.06
CA ARG A 210 -7.54 -21.62 -7.51
C ARG A 210 -6.66 -20.40 -7.76
N ALA A 211 -6.90 -19.29 -7.06
CA ALA A 211 -6.11 -18.08 -7.17
C ALA A 211 -4.63 -18.31 -6.82
N VAL A 212 -4.37 -19.01 -5.70
CA VAL A 212 -3.00 -19.36 -5.28
C VAL A 212 -2.33 -20.33 -6.25
N GLY A 213 -3.06 -21.31 -6.80
CA GLY A 213 -2.54 -22.22 -7.82
C GLY A 213 -2.15 -21.49 -9.11
N TRP A 214 -2.98 -20.54 -9.55
CA TRP A 214 -2.65 -19.66 -10.67
C TRP A 214 -1.40 -18.82 -10.36
N ALA A 215 -1.31 -18.23 -9.16
CA ALA A 215 -0.20 -17.35 -8.78
C ALA A 215 1.15 -18.10 -8.79
N LEU A 216 1.17 -19.34 -8.29
CA LEU A 216 2.34 -20.21 -8.39
C LEU A 216 2.76 -20.47 -9.84
N THR A 217 1.80 -20.70 -10.74
CA THR A 217 2.08 -20.95 -12.18
C THR A 217 2.55 -19.68 -12.90
N ALA A 218 2.02 -18.52 -12.50
CA ALA A 218 2.33 -17.22 -13.08
C ALA A 218 3.58 -16.55 -12.50
N GLY A 219 4.27 -17.18 -11.53
CA GLY A 219 5.44 -16.62 -10.86
C GLY A 219 5.12 -15.43 -9.94
N VAL A 220 3.87 -15.30 -9.47
CA VAL A 220 3.38 -14.19 -8.64
C VAL A 220 3.51 -14.56 -7.17
N LEU A 221 4.31 -13.81 -6.40
CA LEU A 221 4.63 -14.12 -5.01
C LEU A 221 5.10 -15.57 -4.82
N GLU A 222 5.72 -16.15 -5.86
CA GLU A 222 5.96 -17.59 -5.95
C GLU A 222 6.80 -18.11 -4.79
N GLU A 223 7.87 -17.41 -4.42
CA GLU A 223 8.73 -17.79 -3.30
C GLU A 223 7.94 -17.85 -1.98
N LEU A 224 7.10 -16.84 -1.72
CA LEU A 224 6.24 -16.79 -0.53
C LEU A 224 5.23 -17.94 -0.55
N LEU A 225 4.56 -18.15 -1.68
CA LEU A 225 3.52 -19.17 -1.82
C LEU A 225 4.08 -20.59 -1.78
N ARG A 226 5.29 -20.83 -2.29
CA ARG A 226 5.96 -22.13 -2.17
C ARG A 226 6.36 -22.45 -0.73
N SER A 227 6.82 -21.45 0.02
CA SER A 227 7.25 -21.65 1.41
C SER A 227 6.11 -21.64 2.42
N ARG A 228 5.06 -20.84 2.19
CA ARG A 228 4.01 -20.51 3.16
C ARG A 228 2.61 -20.50 2.54
N GLY A 229 2.40 -21.26 1.47
CA GLY A 229 1.14 -21.24 0.74
C GLY A 229 -0.08 -21.58 1.59
N ASP A 230 0.06 -22.44 2.59
CA ASP A 230 -1.04 -22.82 3.50
C ASP A 230 -1.41 -21.64 4.41
N GLU A 231 -0.42 -20.99 5.03
CA GLU A 231 -0.57 -19.78 5.86
C GLU A 231 -1.22 -18.64 5.05
N VAL A 232 -0.78 -18.43 3.80
CA VAL A 232 -1.36 -17.41 2.92
C VAL A 232 -2.83 -17.69 2.59
N ARG A 233 -3.21 -18.95 2.34
CA ARG A 233 -4.62 -19.30 2.10
C ARG A 233 -5.48 -19.06 3.33
N GLU A 234 -5.00 -19.42 4.51
CA GLU A 234 -5.71 -19.17 5.77
C GLU A 234 -5.91 -17.68 6.03
N ILE A 235 -4.87 -16.87 5.80
CA ILE A 235 -4.95 -15.41 5.96
C ILE A 235 -5.95 -14.79 4.99
N LEU A 236 -5.91 -15.15 3.71
CA LEU A 236 -6.85 -14.65 2.70
C LEU A 236 -8.30 -15.00 3.04
N LEU A 237 -8.55 -16.21 3.55
CA LEU A 237 -9.89 -16.62 3.98
C LEU A 237 -10.36 -15.83 5.20
N ARG A 238 -9.48 -15.63 6.19
CA ARG A 238 -9.77 -14.83 7.38
C ARG A 238 -10.06 -13.37 7.04
N GLU A 239 -9.24 -12.77 6.17
CA GLU A 239 -9.45 -11.39 5.69
C GLU A 239 -10.78 -11.26 4.95
N TYR A 240 -11.10 -12.21 4.06
CA TYR A 240 -12.40 -12.26 3.38
C TYR A 240 -13.58 -12.43 4.35
N GLU A 241 -13.48 -13.33 5.33
CA GLU A 241 -14.53 -13.53 6.34
C GLU A 241 -14.76 -12.25 7.15
N ALA A 242 -13.70 -11.57 7.57
CA ALA A 242 -13.78 -10.29 8.27
C ALA A 242 -14.48 -9.22 7.44
N GLU A 243 -14.10 -9.06 6.16
CA GLU A 243 -14.76 -8.12 5.24
C GLU A 243 -16.22 -8.48 4.98
N SER A 244 -16.52 -9.77 4.79
CA SER A 244 -17.88 -10.25 4.51
C SER A 244 -18.83 -10.10 5.72
N SER A 245 -18.29 -10.16 6.94
CA SER A 245 -19.07 -9.95 8.17
C SER A 245 -19.55 -8.51 8.27
N VAL A 246 -18.71 -7.54 7.89
CA VAL A 246 -19.08 -6.11 7.81
C VAL A 246 -20.23 -5.86 6.83
N VAL A 247 -20.34 -6.65 5.76
CA VAL A 247 -21.46 -6.57 4.80
C VAL A 247 -22.75 -7.10 5.41
N ARG A 248 -22.69 -8.18 6.20
CA ARG A 248 -23.89 -8.82 6.77
C ARG A 248 -24.49 -8.04 7.94
N GLU A 249 -23.70 -7.20 8.60
CA GLU A 249 -24.12 -6.35 9.71
C GLU A 249 -24.71 -4.99 9.26
N LYS A 250 -24.72 -4.71 7.96
CA LYS A 250 -25.31 -3.51 7.34
C LYS A 250 -26.56 -3.85 6.54
#